data_AF-A0AAJ1BLP7-F1
#
_entry.id   AF-A0AAJ1BLP7-F1
#
_cell.length_a   1.000
_cell.length_b   1.000
_cell.length_c   1.000
_cell.angle_alpha   90.00
_cell.angle_beta   90.00
_cell.angle_gamma   90.00
#
_symmetry.space_group_name_H-M   'P 1'
#
loop_
_entity.id
_entity.type
_entity.pdbx_description
1 polymer ?
#
loop_
_entity_poly.entity_id
_entity_poly.type
_entity_poly.pdbx_seq_one_letter_code
_entity_poly.pdbx_strand_id
1 'polypeptide(L)'
;MSIKKQALLALALTITAGAAQADEAEKALAGELLDCTAYYQISSEAIAAMNAPQMQAVGDRLKHSATDAYALAGKYFGEGDLEAALQAARDKQIASMAGSSSLGNLMAKYKESCKVLVANPESRLEYWQMATM
;
A
#
# COMPACT_ATOMS: atom_id res chain seq x y z
N MET A 1 42.71 35.46 42.18
CA MET A 1 41.58 36.19 41.56
C MET A 1 41.27 35.58 40.20
N SER A 2 39.97 35.54 39.88
CA SER A 2 39.35 35.16 38.59
C SER A 2 39.03 33.69 38.31
N ILE A 3 37.85 33.36 38.82
CA ILE A 3 36.87 32.36 38.39
C ILE A 3 36.50 32.58 36.90
N LYS A 4 36.31 31.52 36.09
CA LYS A 4 35.03 31.21 35.37
C LYS A 4 35.20 30.35 34.11
N LYS A 5 34.34 29.31 34.06
CA LYS A 5 33.65 28.71 32.88
C LYS A 5 34.58 27.94 31.93
N GLN A 6 34.30 26.69 31.52
CA GLN A 6 33.09 26.15 30.91
C GLN A 6 33.16 24.62 31.14
N ALA A 7 32.27 23.94 31.88
CA ALA A 7 30.85 23.67 31.67
C ALA A 7 30.52 23.05 30.29
N LEU A 8 30.06 21.78 30.36
CA LEU A 8 29.21 21.05 29.40
C LEU A 8 29.88 20.54 28.12
N LEU A 9 30.52 19.37 28.25
CA LEU A 9 30.62 18.40 27.15
C LEU A 9 29.55 17.31 27.36
N ALA A 10 28.97 16.87 26.25
CA ALA A 10 28.19 15.65 26.07
C ALA A 10 26.74 15.65 26.58
N LEU A 11 25.81 16.13 25.73
CA LEU A 11 24.56 15.41 25.48
C LEU A 11 24.01 15.76 24.09
N ALA A 12 24.62 15.19 23.05
CA ALA A 12 24.00 15.08 21.74
C ALA A 12 23.59 13.61 21.54
N LEU A 13 22.51 13.21 22.24
CA LEU A 13 21.82 11.97 21.94
C LEU A 13 20.97 12.25 20.70
N THR A 14 21.50 11.90 19.53
CA THR A 14 20.82 12.04 18.25
C THR A 14 19.59 11.14 18.24
N ILE A 15 18.41 11.76 18.23
CA ILE A 15 17.10 11.13 18.04
C ILE A 15 17.02 10.72 16.56
N THR A 16 17.54 9.56 16.20
CA THR A 16 17.41 9.00 14.83
C THR A 16 16.33 7.91 14.72
N ALA A 17 15.71 7.52 15.84
CA ALA A 17 14.75 6.41 15.87
C ALA A 17 13.44 6.69 15.11
N GLY A 18 12.99 7.95 15.01
CA GLY A 18 11.70 8.28 14.39
C GLY A 18 11.67 8.20 12.86
N ALA A 19 12.80 8.42 12.18
CA ALA A 19 12.84 8.45 10.72
C ALA A 19 12.80 7.05 10.08
N ALA A 20 13.46 6.06 10.71
CA ALA A 20 13.45 4.67 10.22
C ALA A 20 12.08 4.00 10.41
N GLN A 21 11.37 4.32 11.49
CA GLN A 21 10.05 3.75 11.80
C GLN A 21 8.96 4.28 10.86
N ALA A 22 9.03 5.57 10.50
CA ALA A 22 8.11 6.15 9.51
C ALA A 22 8.26 5.46 8.14
N ASP A 23 9.50 5.18 7.72
CA ASP A 23 9.80 4.52 6.45
C ASP A 23 9.27 3.08 6.37
N GLU A 24 9.36 2.29 7.45
CA GLU A 24 8.82 0.92 7.48
C GLU A 24 7.29 0.90 7.42
N ALA A 25 6.62 1.80 8.15
CA ALA A 25 5.17 1.89 8.15
C ALA A 25 4.61 2.36 6.80
N GLU A 26 5.25 3.34 6.18
CA GLU A 26 4.91 3.83 4.84
C GLU A 26 5.12 2.74 3.78
N LYS A 27 6.23 1.99 3.85
CA LYS A 27 6.47 0.83 2.96
C LYS A 27 5.42 -0.27 3.14
N ALA A 28 5.03 -0.59 4.37
CA ALA A 28 3.98 -1.58 4.63
C ALA A 28 2.64 -1.13 4.04
N LEU A 29 2.26 0.13 4.26
CA LEU A 29 1.06 0.73 3.67
C LEU A 29 1.13 0.71 2.13
N ALA A 30 2.24 1.12 1.54
CA ALA A 30 2.43 1.13 0.09
C ALA A 30 2.30 -0.28 -0.49
N GLY A 31 2.84 -1.30 0.19
CA GLY A 31 2.67 -2.70 -0.21
C GLY A 31 1.21 -3.15 -0.21
N GLU A 32 0.42 -2.79 0.81
CA GLU A 32 -1.02 -3.10 0.85
C GLU A 32 -1.80 -2.36 -0.25
N LEU A 33 -1.44 -1.11 -0.53
CA LEU A 33 -2.03 -0.33 -1.61
C LEU A 33 -1.72 -0.94 -2.98
N LEU A 34 -0.50 -1.43 -3.20
CA LEU A 34 -0.13 -2.17 -4.41
C LEU A 34 -0.89 -3.49 -4.55
N ASP A 35 -1.09 -4.23 -3.45
CA ASP A 35 -1.97 -5.40 -3.44
C ASP A 35 -3.41 -5.02 -3.84
N CYS A 36 -3.90 -3.87 -3.38
CA CYS A 36 -5.22 -3.37 -3.77
C CYS A 36 -5.30 -2.92 -5.23
N THR A 37 -4.28 -2.24 -5.74
CA THR A 37 -4.17 -1.91 -7.17
C THR A 37 -4.22 -3.17 -8.02
N ALA A 38 -3.40 -4.18 -7.69
CA ALA A 38 -3.36 -5.45 -8.40
C ALA A 38 -4.74 -6.12 -8.41
N TYR A 39 -5.39 -6.21 -7.24
CA TYR A 39 -6.73 -6.79 -7.11
C TYR A 39 -7.76 -6.09 -7.99
N TYR A 40 -7.79 -4.76 -7.97
CA TYR A 40 -8.74 -3.98 -8.76
C TYR A 40 -8.52 -4.11 -10.26
N GLN A 41 -7.26 -4.08 -10.71
CA GLN A 41 -6.91 -4.30 -12.11
C GLN A 41 -7.32 -5.70 -12.57
N ILE A 42 -6.89 -6.77 -11.87
CA ILE A 42 -7.26 -8.17 -12.19
C ILE A 42 -8.78 -8.32 -12.25
N SER A 43 -9.49 -7.77 -11.27
CA SER A 43 -10.96 -7.84 -11.21
C SER A 43 -11.62 -7.10 -12.36
N SER A 44 -11.11 -5.92 -12.73
CA SER A 44 -11.64 -5.13 -13.85
C SER A 44 -11.41 -5.81 -15.20
N GLU A 45 -10.23 -6.41 -15.39
CA GLU A 45 -9.86 -7.16 -16.61
C GLU A 45 -10.74 -8.39 -16.76
N ALA A 46 -10.94 -9.14 -15.67
CA ALA A 46 -11.82 -10.30 -15.66
C ALA A 46 -13.28 -9.92 -15.96
N ILE A 47 -13.80 -8.82 -15.39
CA ILE A 47 -15.14 -8.32 -15.74
C ILE A 47 -15.23 -7.91 -17.21
N ALA A 48 -14.21 -7.23 -17.75
CA ALA A 48 -14.18 -6.85 -19.15
C ALA A 48 -14.18 -8.08 -20.08
N ALA A 49 -13.43 -9.12 -19.72
CA ALA A 49 -13.35 -10.37 -20.47
C ALA A 49 -14.68 -11.15 -20.51
N MET A 50 -15.60 -10.92 -19.56
CA MET A 50 -16.93 -11.54 -19.55
C MET A 50 -17.84 -11.04 -20.68
N ASN A 51 -17.49 -9.94 -21.37
CA ASN A 51 -18.30 -9.32 -22.42
C ASN A 51 -19.77 -9.11 -22.01
N ALA A 52 -19.99 -8.69 -20.76
CA ALA A 52 -21.30 -8.48 -20.16
C ALA A 52 -21.58 -6.97 -20.00
N PRO A 53 -22.37 -6.33 -20.90
CA PRO A 53 -22.58 -4.87 -20.89
C PRO A 53 -23.12 -4.33 -19.57
N GLN A 54 -23.95 -5.09 -18.87
CA GLN A 54 -24.50 -4.74 -17.56
C GLN A 54 -23.43 -4.62 -16.45
N MET A 55 -22.26 -5.23 -16.65
CA MET A 55 -21.13 -5.16 -15.71
C MET A 55 -20.08 -4.11 -16.09
N GLN A 56 -20.25 -3.42 -17.22
CA GLN A 56 -19.25 -2.46 -17.72
C GLN A 56 -18.97 -1.35 -16.70
N ALA A 57 -20.01 -0.74 -16.12
CA ALA A 57 -19.87 0.29 -15.10
C ALA A 57 -19.14 -0.22 -13.83
N VAL A 58 -19.23 -1.52 -13.53
CA VAL A 58 -18.48 -2.12 -12.42
C VAL A 58 -17.00 -2.23 -12.78
N GLY A 59 -16.70 -2.72 -13.99
CA GLY A 59 -15.33 -2.78 -14.50
C GLY A 59 -14.65 -1.42 -14.52
N ASP A 60 -15.35 -0.38 -15.00
CA ASP A 60 -14.81 0.98 -15.07
C ASP A 60 -14.57 1.60 -13.69
N ARG A 61 -15.47 1.35 -12.73
CA ARG A 61 -15.24 1.75 -11.33
C ARG A 61 -14.01 1.07 -10.73
N LEU A 62 -13.80 -0.22 -11.00
CA LEU A 62 -12.62 -0.94 -10.49
C LEU A 62 -11.33 -0.41 -11.12
N LYS A 63 -11.34 -0.06 -12.42
CA LYS A 63 -10.19 0.62 -13.04
C LYS A 63 -9.87 1.94 -12.35
N HIS A 64 -10.88 2.74 -12.02
CA HIS A 64 -10.67 3.98 -11.29
C HIS A 64 -10.08 3.72 -9.89
N SER A 65 -10.63 2.75 -9.15
CA SER A 65 -10.09 2.36 -7.84
C SER A 65 -8.64 1.84 -7.92
N ALA A 66 -8.26 1.18 -9.01
CA ALA A 66 -6.87 0.80 -9.24
C ALA A 66 -5.97 2.03 -9.41
N THR A 67 -6.39 3.02 -10.21
CA THR A 67 -5.64 4.28 -10.39
C THR A 67 -5.47 5.01 -9.05
N ASP A 68 -6.54 5.11 -8.25
CA ASP A 68 -6.49 5.78 -6.95
C ASP A 68 -5.55 5.06 -5.98
N ALA A 69 -5.65 3.73 -5.89
CA ALA A 69 -4.79 2.91 -5.04
C ALA A 69 -3.31 3.01 -5.46
N TYR A 70 -3.02 3.04 -6.77
CA TYR A 70 -1.65 3.17 -7.28
C TYR A 70 -1.07 4.57 -6.98
N ALA A 71 -1.87 5.62 -7.16
CA ALA A 71 -1.47 6.97 -6.81
C ALA A 71 -1.17 7.11 -5.31
N LEU A 72 -2.01 6.51 -4.45
CA LEU A 72 -1.75 6.44 -3.02
C LEU A 72 -0.48 5.63 -2.72
N ALA A 73 -0.27 4.47 -3.35
CA ALA A 73 0.93 3.68 -3.15
C ALA A 73 2.19 4.50 -3.46
N GLY A 74 2.21 5.20 -4.60
CA GLY A 74 3.34 6.05 -4.98
C GLY A 74 3.64 7.19 -4.01
N LYS A 75 2.65 7.67 -3.26
CA LYS A 75 2.86 8.68 -2.20
C LYS A 75 3.68 8.12 -1.02
N TYR A 76 3.53 6.83 -0.71
CA TYR A 76 4.12 6.20 0.48
C TYR A 76 5.26 5.21 0.17
N PHE A 77 5.46 4.84 -1.09
CA PHE A 77 6.42 3.80 -1.46
C PHE A 77 7.88 4.19 -1.20
N GLY A 78 8.19 5.49 -1.21
CA GLY A 78 9.55 6.01 -1.09
C GLY A 78 10.37 5.74 -2.35
N GLU A 79 11.64 5.36 -2.17
CA GLU A 79 12.55 5.05 -3.26
C GLU A 79 12.38 3.63 -3.79
N GLY A 80 12.28 3.47 -5.10
CA GLY A 80 12.25 2.17 -5.77
C GLY A 80 11.46 2.20 -7.08
N ASP A 81 11.30 1.03 -7.68
CA ASP A 81 10.50 0.84 -8.89
C ASP A 81 9.08 0.41 -8.51
N LEU A 82 8.18 1.40 -8.42
CA LEU A 82 6.77 1.20 -8.07
C LEU A 82 6.05 0.27 -9.06
N GLU A 83 6.42 0.33 -10.35
CA GLU A 83 5.78 -0.48 -11.38
C GLU A 83 6.22 -1.94 -11.28
N ALA A 84 7.52 -2.18 -11.06
CA ALA A 84 8.01 -3.54 -10.80
C ALA A 84 7.38 -4.14 -9.53
N ALA A 85 7.16 -3.32 -8.49
CA ALA A 85 6.49 -3.75 -7.27
C ALA A 85 5.00 -4.08 -7.51
N LEU A 86 4.30 -3.27 -8.31
CA LEU A 86 2.94 -3.57 -8.76
C LEU A 86 2.90 -4.89 -9.52
N GLN A 87 3.80 -5.09 -10.49
CA GLN A 87 3.84 -6.30 -11.29
C GLN A 87 4.05 -7.54 -10.41
N ALA A 88 4.95 -7.46 -9.42
CA ALA A 88 5.15 -8.54 -8.45
C ALA A 88 3.89 -8.85 -7.63
N ALA A 89 3.16 -7.81 -7.19
CA ALA A 89 1.90 -7.98 -6.47
C ALA A 89 0.83 -8.66 -7.36
N ARG A 90 0.74 -8.27 -8.64
CA ARG A 90 -0.14 -8.91 -9.63
C ARG A 90 0.20 -10.37 -9.82
N ASP A 91 1.46 -10.68 -10.08
CA ASP A 91 1.92 -12.05 -10.32
C ASP A 91 1.64 -12.96 -9.12
N LYS A 92 1.86 -12.45 -7.89
CA LYS A 92 1.53 -13.15 -6.66
C LYS A 92 0.03 -13.45 -6.54
N GLN A 93 -0.83 -12.49 -6.87
CA GLN A 93 -2.28 -12.70 -6.81
C GLN A 93 -2.76 -13.67 -7.89
N ILE A 94 -2.26 -13.55 -9.12
CA ILE A 94 -2.55 -14.48 -10.21
C ILE A 94 -2.11 -15.89 -9.84
N ALA A 95 -0.90 -16.06 -9.29
CA ALA A 95 -0.41 -17.35 -8.83
C ALA A 95 -1.31 -17.95 -7.73
N SER A 96 -1.86 -17.12 -6.83
CA SER A 96 -2.78 -17.55 -5.77
C SER A 96 -4.13 -18.03 -6.27
N MET A 97 -4.50 -17.73 -7.52
CA MET A 97 -5.75 -18.20 -8.13
C MET A 97 -5.66 -19.67 -8.59
N ALA A 98 -4.45 -20.24 -8.69
CA ALA A 98 -4.15 -21.67 -8.78
C ALA A 98 -5.10 -22.50 -9.68
N GLY A 99 -5.41 -22.00 -10.87
CA GLY A 99 -6.22 -22.72 -11.87
C GLY A 99 -7.73 -22.61 -11.71
N SER A 100 -8.24 -22.06 -10.60
CA SER A 100 -9.61 -21.56 -10.55
C SER A 100 -9.58 -20.13 -11.09
N SER A 101 -10.08 -19.89 -12.29
CA SER A 101 -10.31 -18.55 -12.85
C SER A 101 -11.36 -17.74 -12.06
N SER A 102 -11.64 -18.14 -10.82
CA SER A 102 -12.60 -17.53 -9.93
C SER A 102 -11.97 -16.34 -9.22
N LEU A 103 -12.42 -15.15 -9.58
CA LEU A 103 -12.23 -13.94 -8.79
C LEU A 103 -12.70 -14.09 -7.32
N GLY A 104 -13.50 -15.11 -6.99
CA GLY A 104 -14.09 -15.29 -5.68
C GLY A 104 -13.07 -15.27 -4.53
N ASN A 105 -11.91 -15.91 -4.69
CA ASN A 105 -10.86 -15.92 -3.67
C ASN A 105 -10.24 -14.53 -3.48
N LEU A 106 -9.97 -13.82 -4.57
CA LEU A 106 -9.46 -12.46 -4.50
C LEU A 106 -10.49 -11.51 -3.89
N MET A 107 -11.75 -11.62 -4.30
CA MET A 107 -12.84 -10.81 -3.74
C MET A 107 -13.00 -11.05 -2.24
N ALA A 108 -12.96 -12.30 -1.78
CA ALA A 108 -13.07 -12.63 -0.36
C ALA A 108 -11.94 -12.00 0.47
N LYS A 109 -10.73 -11.92 -0.09
CA LYS A 109 -9.55 -11.40 0.60
C LYS A 109 -9.42 -9.87 0.54
N TYR A 110 -9.71 -9.29 -0.62
CA TYR A 110 -9.32 -7.92 -0.93
C TYR A 110 -10.49 -6.94 -1.05
N LYS A 111 -11.72 -7.39 -1.33
CA LYS A 111 -12.83 -6.47 -1.66
C LYS A 111 -13.09 -5.42 -0.58
N GLU A 112 -13.32 -5.87 0.66
CA GLU A 112 -13.68 -4.95 1.74
C GLU A 112 -12.46 -4.25 2.34
N SER A 113 -11.35 -4.96 2.50
CA SER A 113 -10.10 -4.41 3.02
C SER A 113 -9.57 -3.31 2.11
N CYS A 114 -9.54 -3.50 0.79
CA CYS A 114 -9.08 -2.49 -0.15
C CYS A 114 -10.02 -1.29 -0.25
N LYS A 115 -11.33 -1.50 -0.11
CA LYS A 115 -12.30 -0.39 -0.07
C LYS A 115 -12.04 0.50 1.15
N VAL A 116 -11.85 -0.10 2.32
CA VAL A 116 -11.56 0.63 3.56
C VAL A 116 -10.20 1.32 3.49
N LEU A 117 -9.18 0.60 3.01
CA LEU A 117 -7.82 1.08 2.91
C LEU A 117 -7.70 2.32 2.02
N VAL A 118 -8.25 2.27 0.80
CA VAL A 118 -8.19 3.38 -0.14
C VAL A 118 -8.99 4.58 0.35
N ALA A 119 -10.10 4.35 1.06
CA ALA A 119 -10.90 5.43 1.64
C ALA A 119 -10.22 6.10 2.85
N ASN A 120 -9.43 5.35 3.64
CA ASN A 120 -8.82 5.83 4.88
C ASN A 120 -7.35 5.38 5.02
N PRO A 121 -6.45 5.78 4.10
CA PRO A 121 -5.07 5.34 4.12
C PRO A 121 -4.31 5.85 5.36
N GLU A 122 -4.67 7.02 5.88
CA GLU A 122 -4.04 7.60 7.08
C GLU A 122 -4.29 6.74 8.33
N SER A 123 -5.52 6.28 8.54
CA SER A 123 -5.81 5.37 9.65
C SER A 123 -5.05 4.05 9.53
N ARG A 124 -4.82 3.56 8.31
CA ARG A 124 -3.97 2.38 8.11
C ARG A 124 -2.50 2.68 8.36
N LEU A 125 -2.03 3.87 7.99
CA LEU A 125 -0.67 4.32 8.30
C LEU A 125 -0.43 4.34 9.81
N GLU A 126 -1.36 4.90 10.59
CA GLU A 126 -1.28 4.94 12.06
C GLU A 126 -1.20 3.53 12.66
N TYR A 127 -1.98 2.57 12.13
CA TYR A 127 -1.85 1.17 12.52
C TYR A 127 -0.43 0.66 12.28
N TRP A 128 0.13 0.90 11.10
CA TRP A 128 1.46 0.41 10.76
C TRP A 128 2.53 1.05 11.62
N GLN A 129 2.44 2.36 11.87
CA GLN A 129 3.33 3.06 12.79
C GLN A 129 3.34 2.43 14.18
N MET A 130 2.20 1.93 14.66
CA MET A 130 2.15 1.20 15.94
C MET A 130 2.63 -0.24 15.85
N ALA A 131 2.40 -0.91 14.72
CA ALA A 131 2.78 -2.31 14.53
C ALA A 131 4.28 -2.48 14.23
N THR A 132 4.95 -1.43 13.74
CA THR A 132 6.40 -1.40 13.46
C THR A 132 7.20 -0.69 14.55
N MET A 133 6.59 -0.38 15.71
CA MET A 133 7.29 0.10 16.91
C MET A 133 8.12 -0.99 17.60
#